data_AF-A0A850M5G4-F1
#
_entry.id   AF-A0A850M5G4-F1
#
_cell.length_a   1.000
_cell.length_b   1.000
_cell.length_c   1.000
_cell.angle_alpha   90.00
_cell.angle_beta   90.00
_cell.angle_gamma   90.00
#
_symmetry.space_group_name_H-M   'P 1'
#
loop_
_entity.id
_entity.type
_entity.pdbx_description
1 polymer ?
#
loop_
_entity_poly.entity_id
_entity_poly.type
_entity_poly.pdbx_seq_one_letter_code
_entity_poly.pdbx_strand_id
1 'polypeptide(L)'
;MQRKYWYLIILIISLVVAIIHGAVITQSPNLFFSWLFVGFWICFTLILFQKLNYYRQFNSPHNTSFFILGPITVGIIYSLWGYFTGLLEWNIFGDFPLYVSFWTLIFAFPYLNYGIFSLYSCFQRYDVVYLGQKAVNARIFGFVVTSLIILLGIISLFFYLIVNALGGFPLTIVHFYPDIMLLLTSMLSIFVLIRYGIFGARPSISEISAVTTRREVGARTPSRTTTSRTTSRTRSTPSGTTRTRSTIRSSSSEAGRPRRTPFAEAKPKISKIVKYLRPKAGTLSLEDFKCIFCFSLPKYPDDQGRGIVVCPNCKHPAHADEFKEWSKSSPLCSRCDATLSATFRRSPQIIPVKTYAQVIRKLLKK
;
A
#
# COMPACT_ATOMS: atom_id res chain seq x y z
N MET A 1 -4.32 -25.36 -10.02
CA MET A 1 -2.97 -25.97 -10.03
C MET A 1 -2.18 -25.61 -11.31
N GLN A 2 -2.12 -24.36 -11.81
CA GLN A 2 -1.69 -24.15 -13.21
C GLN A 2 -0.73 -23.01 -13.54
N ARG A 3 -0.54 -21.97 -12.70
CA ARG A 3 0.32 -20.82 -13.08
C ARG A 3 1.81 -21.06 -12.91
N LYS A 4 2.22 -21.88 -11.93
CA LYS A 4 3.63 -22.18 -11.67
C LYS A 4 4.27 -22.95 -12.84
N TYR A 5 3.51 -23.82 -13.49
CA TYR A 5 3.99 -24.61 -14.63
C TYR A 5 4.27 -23.74 -15.87
N TRP A 6 3.52 -22.64 -16.09
CA TRP A 6 3.77 -21.74 -17.21
C TRP A 6 5.15 -21.09 -17.14
N TYR A 7 5.58 -20.63 -15.95
CA TYR A 7 6.93 -20.06 -15.78
C TYR A 7 8.01 -21.11 -16.03
N LEU A 8 7.81 -22.33 -15.54
CA LEU A 8 8.73 -23.44 -15.78
C LEU A 8 8.84 -23.76 -17.28
N ILE A 9 7.70 -23.81 -17.99
CA ILE A 9 7.67 -24.05 -19.44
C ILE A 9 8.44 -22.96 -20.18
N ILE A 10 8.22 -21.67 -19.85
CA ILE A 10 8.96 -20.55 -20.47
C ILE A 10 10.46 -20.68 -20.24
N LEU A 11 10.88 -21.04 -19.02
CA LEU A 11 12.30 -21.22 -18.69
C LEU A 11 12.89 -22.44 -19.42
N ILE A 12 12.17 -23.56 -19.53
CA ILE A 12 12.61 -24.74 -20.29
C ILE A 12 12.77 -24.40 -21.76
N ILE A 13 11.79 -23.72 -22.37
CA ILE A 13 11.89 -23.29 -23.77
C ILE A 13 13.11 -22.38 -23.97
N SER A 14 13.29 -21.41 -23.07
CA SER A 14 14.43 -20.49 -23.14
C SER A 14 15.77 -21.22 -22.97
N LEU A 15 15.84 -22.23 -22.11
CA LEU A 15 17.01 -23.10 -21.93
C LEU A 15 17.29 -23.94 -23.17
N VAL A 16 16.27 -24.55 -23.79
CA VAL A 16 16.43 -25.32 -25.03
C VAL A 16 16.97 -24.42 -26.15
N VAL A 17 16.41 -23.22 -26.32
CA VAL A 17 16.91 -22.24 -27.30
C VAL A 17 18.35 -21.82 -26.98
N ALA A 18 18.67 -21.57 -25.71
CA ALA A 18 20.01 -21.23 -25.27
C ALA A 18 21.02 -22.35 -25.59
N ILE A 19 20.68 -23.61 -25.35
CA ILE A 19 21.53 -24.77 -25.66
C ILE A 19 21.73 -24.86 -27.18
N ILE A 20 20.66 -24.81 -27.98
CA ILE A 20 20.76 -24.96 -29.43
C ILE A 20 21.58 -23.81 -30.03
N HIS A 21 21.20 -22.57 -29.79
CA HIS A 21 21.85 -21.42 -30.41
C HIS A 21 23.19 -21.10 -29.76
N GLY A 22 23.20 -20.94 -28.44
CA GLY A 22 24.38 -20.51 -27.71
C GLY A 22 25.45 -21.58 -27.57
N ALA A 23 25.09 -22.79 -27.13
CA ALA A 23 26.07 -23.83 -26.84
C ALA A 23 26.44 -24.70 -28.04
N VAL A 24 25.47 -25.08 -28.89
CA VAL A 24 25.70 -26.03 -30.00
C VAL A 24 26.12 -25.31 -31.29
N ILE A 25 25.34 -24.31 -31.74
CA ILE A 25 25.56 -23.67 -33.04
C ILE A 25 26.71 -22.64 -32.97
N THR A 26 26.61 -21.64 -32.09
CA THR A 26 27.60 -20.53 -32.06
C THR A 26 28.73 -20.73 -31.06
N GLN A 27 28.57 -21.67 -30.12
CA GLN A 27 29.51 -21.92 -29.01
C GLN A 27 29.87 -20.63 -28.23
N SER A 28 28.89 -19.73 -28.05
CA SER A 28 29.06 -18.43 -27.42
C SER A 28 28.36 -18.41 -26.06
N PRO A 29 29.10 -18.25 -24.94
CA PRO A 29 28.48 -18.14 -23.62
C PRO A 29 27.60 -16.88 -23.51
N ASN A 30 28.00 -15.78 -24.16
CA ASN A 30 27.20 -14.55 -24.22
C ASN A 30 25.81 -14.83 -24.83
N LEU A 31 25.77 -15.50 -25.98
CA LEU A 31 24.51 -15.82 -26.65
C LEU A 31 23.66 -16.81 -25.82
N PHE A 32 24.31 -17.82 -25.22
CA PHE A 32 23.64 -18.78 -24.33
C PHE A 32 22.92 -18.08 -23.18
N PHE A 33 23.64 -17.25 -22.42
CA PHE A 33 23.05 -16.55 -21.28
C PHE A 33 22.02 -15.51 -21.72
N SER A 34 22.21 -14.85 -22.85
CA SER A 34 21.23 -13.88 -23.39
C SER A 34 19.85 -14.52 -23.56
N TRP A 35 19.78 -15.72 -24.13
CA TRP A 35 18.52 -16.46 -24.27
C TRP A 35 17.91 -16.87 -22.92
N LEU A 36 18.74 -17.28 -21.95
CA LEU A 36 18.26 -17.55 -20.59
C LEU A 36 17.68 -16.30 -19.93
N PHE A 37 18.36 -15.16 -20.07
CA PHE A 37 17.87 -13.88 -19.56
C PHE A 37 16.55 -13.50 -20.23
N VAL A 38 16.37 -13.64 -21.53
CA VAL A 38 15.06 -13.41 -22.17
C VAL A 38 13.94 -14.21 -21.47
N GLY A 39 14.19 -15.49 -21.14
CA GLY A 39 13.23 -16.30 -20.37
C GLY A 39 12.91 -15.76 -18.98
N PHE A 40 13.93 -15.36 -18.23
CA PHE A 40 13.76 -14.72 -16.91
C PHE A 40 12.99 -13.39 -17.02
N TRP A 41 13.27 -12.60 -18.04
CA TRP A 41 12.58 -11.33 -18.31
C TRP A 41 11.09 -11.58 -18.50
N ILE A 42 10.71 -12.48 -19.42
CA ILE A 42 9.30 -12.80 -19.70
C ILE A 42 8.59 -13.25 -18.42
N CYS A 43 9.21 -14.14 -17.64
CA CYS A 43 8.65 -14.61 -16.37
C CYS A 43 8.42 -13.45 -15.40
N PHE A 44 9.42 -12.57 -15.23
CA PHE A 44 9.30 -11.41 -14.37
C PHE A 44 8.21 -10.44 -14.84
N THR A 45 8.14 -10.13 -16.14
CA THR A 45 7.10 -9.28 -16.73
C THR A 45 5.71 -9.80 -16.41
N LEU A 46 5.49 -11.10 -16.61
CA LEU A 46 4.20 -11.75 -16.32
C LEU A 46 3.86 -11.68 -14.82
N ILE A 47 4.83 -11.92 -13.94
CA ILE A 47 4.65 -11.80 -12.49
C ILE A 47 4.33 -10.34 -12.11
N LEU A 48 5.03 -9.38 -12.70
CA LEU A 48 4.82 -7.95 -12.46
C LEU A 48 3.40 -7.54 -12.84
N PHE A 49 2.92 -7.88 -14.04
CA PHE A 49 1.56 -7.56 -14.46
C PHE A 49 0.49 -8.30 -13.64
N GLN A 50 0.73 -9.56 -13.28
CA GLN A 50 -0.20 -10.28 -12.40
C GLN A 50 -0.31 -9.62 -11.04
N LYS A 51 0.82 -9.23 -10.44
CA LYS A 51 0.81 -8.50 -9.17
C LYS A 51 0.18 -7.13 -9.35
N LEU A 52 0.48 -6.41 -10.42
CA LEU A 52 -0.12 -5.09 -10.67
C LEU A 52 -1.65 -5.19 -10.72
N ASN A 53 -2.18 -6.20 -11.43
CA ASN A 53 -3.61 -6.45 -11.50
C ASN A 53 -4.21 -6.88 -10.16
N TYR A 54 -3.50 -7.71 -9.38
CA TYR A 54 -3.92 -8.10 -8.04
C TYR A 54 -3.98 -6.90 -7.09
N TYR A 55 -2.91 -6.09 -7.02
CA TYR A 55 -2.87 -4.97 -6.09
C TYR A 55 -3.66 -3.74 -6.56
N ARG A 56 -3.99 -3.62 -7.85
CA ARG A 56 -4.96 -2.64 -8.35
C ARG A 56 -6.33 -2.79 -7.67
N GLN A 57 -6.69 -4.00 -7.23
CA GLN A 57 -7.92 -4.24 -6.48
C GLN A 57 -7.92 -3.58 -5.09
N PHE A 58 -6.73 -3.23 -4.57
CA PHE A 58 -6.54 -2.65 -3.24
C PHE A 58 -6.25 -1.15 -3.28
N ASN A 59 -6.34 -0.50 -4.44
CA ASN A 59 -6.04 0.93 -4.66
C ASN A 59 -4.68 1.44 -4.17
N SER A 60 -3.80 0.53 -3.77
CA SER A 60 -2.43 0.83 -3.42
C SER A 60 -1.47 -0.10 -4.17
N PRO A 61 -1.51 -0.10 -5.52
CA PRO A 61 -0.73 -1.05 -6.29
C PRO A 61 0.78 -0.93 -6.14
N HIS A 62 1.30 0.18 -5.64
CA HIS A 62 2.71 0.55 -5.85
C HIS A 62 3.53 0.72 -4.56
N ASN A 63 2.91 0.72 -3.38
CA ASN A 63 3.62 0.94 -2.10
C ASN A 63 4.12 -0.35 -1.44
N THR A 64 4.32 -1.43 -2.22
CA THR A 64 4.95 -2.65 -1.71
C THR A 64 6.40 -2.72 -2.15
N SER A 65 7.24 -3.34 -1.33
CA SER A 65 8.67 -3.49 -1.65
C SER A 65 8.91 -4.19 -2.99
N PHE A 66 8.00 -5.07 -3.41
CA PHE A 66 8.09 -5.74 -4.71
C PHE A 66 8.09 -4.75 -5.87
N PHE A 67 7.23 -3.72 -5.87
CA PHE A 67 7.15 -2.77 -6.98
C PHE A 67 8.24 -1.70 -6.95
N ILE A 68 8.83 -1.47 -5.77
CA ILE A 68 9.93 -0.51 -5.63
C ILE A 68 11.26 -1.20 -5.97
N LEU A 69 11.55 -2.35 -5.34
CA LEU A 69 12.81 -3.07 -5.54
C LEU A 69 12.82 -3.90 -6.81
N GLY A 70 11.76 -4.67 -7.09
CA GLY A 70 11.75 -5.65 -8.17
C GLY A 70 12.09 -5.04 -9.54
N PRO A 71 11.31 -4.06 -10.03
CA PRO A 71 11.59 -3.39 -11.29
C PRO A 71 12.98 -2.76 -11.35
N ILE A 72 13.43 -2.09 -10.29
CA ILE A 72 14.77 -1.49 -10.24
C ILE A 72 15.86 -2.56 -10.36
N THR A 73 15.77 -3.61 -9.55
CA THR A 73 16.74 -4.72 -9.56
C THR A 73 16.79 -5.37 -10.93
N VAL A 74 15.64 -5.64 -11.55
CA VAL A 74 15.59 -6.19 -12.90
C VAL A 74 16.20 -5.21 -13.90
N GLY A 75 15.80 -3.94 -13.88
CA GLY A 75 16.37 -2.91 -14.75
C GLY A 75 17.89 -2.81 -14.67
N ILE A 76 18.45 -2.82 -13.45
CA ILE A 76 19.90 -2.78 -13.23
C ILE A 76 20.55 -4.06 -13.75
N ILE A 77 20.01 -5.25 -13.46
CA ILE A 77 20.53 -6.53 -13.96
C ILE A 77 20.60 -6.52 -15.50
N TYR A 78 19.54 -6.08 -16.19
CA TYR A 78 19.54 -6.06 -17.66
C TYR A 78 20.44 -4.99 -18.26
N SER A 79 20.68 -3.88 -17.55
CA SER A 79 21.66 -2.86 -17.96
C SER A 79 23.09 -3.42 -17.83
N LEU A 80 23.41 -4.05 -16.69
CA LEU A 80 24.70 -4.69 -16.45
C LEU A 80 24.93 -5.90 -17.38
N TRP A 81 23.87 -6.66 -17.67
CA TRP A 81 23.97 -7.77 -18.60
C TRP A 81 24.11 -7.31 -20.05
N GLY A 82 23.72 -6.07 -20.36
CA GLY A 82 23.93 -5.47 -21.68
C GLY A 82 25.39 -5.54 -22.13
N TYR A 83 26.36 -5.47 -21.22
CA TYR A 83 27.80 -5.58 -21.53
C TYR A 83 28.21 -6.97 -22.05
N PHE A 84 27.40 -7.99 -21.81
CA PHE A 84 27.70 -9.40 -22.11
C PHE A 84 26.64 -10.05 -23.02
N THR A 85 25.61 -9.30 -23.45
CA THR A 85 24.57 -9.87 -24.32
C THR A 85 25.11 -10.10 -25.72
N GLY A 86 24.89 -11.29 -26.27
CA GLY A 86 25.11 -11.60 -27.68
C GLY A 86 23.88 -11.33 -28.56
N LEU A 87 22.78 -10.86 -27.97
CA LEU A 87 21.55 -10.50 -28.66
C LEU A 87 21.35 -8.99 -28.63
N LEU A 88 20.98 -8.42 -29.78
CA LEU A 88 20.58 -7.01 -29.89
C LEU A 88 21.64 -6.03 -29.36
N GLU A 89 22.91 -6.38 -29.56
CA GLU A 89 24.07 -5.68 -29.00
C GLU A 89 24.48 -4.41 -29.78
N TRP A 90 23.79 -4.08 -30.86
CA TRP A 90 24.12 -2.94 -31.70
C TRP A 90 23.96 -1.63 -30.93
N ASN A 91 25.02 -0.81 -30.94
CA ASN A 91 24.94 0.55 -30.41
C ASN A 91 24.09 1.40 -31.37
N ILE A 92 22.99 1.93 -30.86
CA ILE A 92 22.05 2.76 -31.62
C ILE A 92 22.72 4.07 -32.06
N PHE A 93 23.75 4.53 -31.33
CA PHE A 93 24.52 5.72 -31.66
C PHE A 93 25.80 5.42 -32.47
N GLY A 94 26.00 4.19 -32.96
CA GLY A 94 27.20 3.83 -33.71
C GLY A 94 28.47 3.92 -32.87
N ASP A 95 29.46 4.69 -33.32
CA ASP A 95 30.78 4.81 -32.68
C ASP A 95 30.83 5.86 -31.54
N PHE A 96 29.69 6.43 -31.16
CA PHE A 96 29.64 7.43 -30.08
C PHE A 96 30.07 6.80 -28.74
N PRO A 97 30.82 7.52 -27.88
CA PRO A 97 31.37 7.00 -26.62
C PRO A 97 30.32 6.78 -25.50
N LEU A 98 29.05 6.71 -25.85
CA LEU A 98 27.95 6.29 -24.97
C LEU A 98 27.24 5.11 -25.62
N TYR A 99 27.02 4.05 -24.85
CA TYR A 99 26.38 2.85 -25.36
C TYR A 99 24.89 2.84 -25.04
N VAL A 100 24.09 2.60 -26.07
CA VAL A 100 22.66 2.27 -25.95
C VAL A 100 22.34 1.18 -26.94
N SER A 101 21.75 0.08 -26.48
CA SER A 101 21.35 -1.00 -27.36
C SER A 101 19.87 -1.30 -27.27
N PHE A 102 19.35 -2.00 -28.28
CA PHE A 102 17.97 -2.48 -28.24
C PHE A 102 17.74 -3.41 -27.05
N TRP A 103 18.77 -4.15 -26.61
CA TRP A 103 18.70 -4.93 -25.38
C TRP A 103 18.35 -4.06 -24.16
N THR A 104 19.08 -2.98 -23.94
CA THR A 104 18.88 -2.13 -22.76
C THR A 104 17.57 -1.36 -22.84
N LEU A 105 17.18 -0.91 -24.05
CA LEU A 105 15.89 -0.26 -24.28
C LEU A 105 14.67 -1.16 -24.04
N ILE A 106 14.73 -2.43 -24.44
CA ILE A 106 13.60 -3.35 -24.29
C ILE A 106 13.56 -3.93 -22.87
N PHE A 107 14.71 -4.40 -22.39
CA PHE A 107 14.75 -5.23 -21.19
C PHE A 107 15.02 -4.47 -19.90
N ALA A 108 15.73 -3.34 -19.94
CA ALA A 108 16.07 -2.56 -18.76
C ALA A 108 15.19 -1.31 -18.60
N PHE A 109 15.11 -0.49 -19.64
CA PHE A 109 14.52 0.86 -19.59
C PHE A 109 13.10 0.91 -19.00
N PRO A 110 12.13 0.04 -19.38
CA PRO A 110 10.78 0.11 -18.83
C PRO A 110 10.75 -0.06 -17.30
N TYR A 111 11.60 -0.93 -16.76
CA TYR A 111 11.64 -1.18 -15.33
C TYR A 111 12.43 -0.14 -14.55
N LEU A 112 13.51 0.40 -15.13
CA LEU A 112 14.24 1.52 -14.54
C LEU A 112 13.31 2.73 -14.37
N ASN A 113 12.55 3.09 -15.42
CA ASN A 113 11.58 4.18 -15.35
C ASN A 113 10.48 3.93 -14.30
N TYR A 114 9.89 2.74 -14.32
CA TYR A 114 8.88 2.37 -13.34
C TYR A 114 9.44 2.39 -11.90
N GLY A 115 10.69 1.96 -11.74
CA GLY A 115 11.44 2.00 -10.50
C GLY A 115 11.66 3.42 -9.97
N ILE A 116 12.15 4.33 -10.81
CA ILE A 116 12.31 5.76 -10.47
C ILE A 116 10.97 6.37 -10.09
N PHE A 117 9.90 6.09 -10.83
CA PHE A 117 8.55 6.55 -10.50
C PHE A 117 8.09 6.05 -9.12
N SER A 118 8.39 4.78 -8.81
CA SER A 118 8.06 4.17 -7.51
C SER A 118 8.87 4.82 -6.38
N LEU A 119 10.15 5.10 -6.58
CA LEU A 119 10.99 5.83 -5.63
C LEU A 119 10.54 7.26 -5.38
N TYR A 120 10.23 7.99 -6.46
CA TYR A 120 9.64 9.32 -6.36
C TYR A 120 8.38 9.28 -5.50
N SER A 121 7.54 8.27 -5.70
CA SER A 121 6.31 8.08 -4.92
C SER A 121 6.59 7.76 -3.44
N CYS A 122 7.69 7.08 -3.10
CA CYS A 122 8.11 6.90 -1.70
C CYS A 122 8.38 8.22 -0.97
N PHE A 123 8.87 9.24 -1.67
CA PHE A 123 9.19 10.53 -1.05
C PHE A 123 8.00 11.49 -0.99
N GLN A 124 7.09 11.39 -1.97
CA GLN A 124 6.01 12.36 -2.19
C GLN A 124 4.60 11.85 -1.86
N ARG A 125 4.34 10.56 -2.08
CA ARG A 125 2.97 10.00 -2.07
C ARG A 125 2.73 8.98 -0.97
N TYR A 126 3.75 8.22 -0.58
CA TYR A 126 3.60 7.14 0.39
C TYR A 126 4.09 7.58 1.76
N ASP A 127 3.29 7.28 2.79
CA ASP A 127 3.74 7.36 4.18
C ASP A 127 4.45 6.07 4.62
N VAL A 128 3.95 4.95 4.12
CA VAL A 128 4.43 3.60 4.44
C VAL A 128 4.64 2.75 3.20
N VAL A 129 5.69 1.92 3.25
CA VAL A 129 5.98 0.85 2.31
C VAL A 129 5.85 -0.49 3.01
N TYR A 130 5.15 -1.44 2.38
CA TYR A 130 4.95 -2.77 2.94
C TYR A 130 6.06 -3.74 2.51
N LEU A 131 6.79 -4.27 3.50
CA LEU A 131 7.71 -5.39 3.37
C LEU A 131 7.00 -6.66 3.85
N GLY A 132 6.34 -7.35 2.90
CA GLY A 132 5.44 -8.45 3.24
C GLY A 132 4.27 -7.93 4.08
N GLN A 133 4.23 -8.31 5.36
CA GLN A 133 3.20 -7.86 6.31
C GLN A 133 3.66 -6.67 7.18
N LYS A 134 4.95 -6.30 7.14
CA LYS A 134 5.48 -5.21 7.98
C LYS A 134 5.42 -3.88 7.23
N ALA A 135 4.88 -2.84 7.87
CA ALA A 135 4.91 -1.48 7.36
C ALA A 135 6.21 -0.78 7.81
N VAL A 136 6.90 -0.14 6.88
CA VAL A 136 8.12 0.64 7.13
C VAL A 136 7.90 2.07 6.61
N ASN A 137 8.51 3.05 7.26
CA ASN A 137 8.47 4.44 6.81
C ASN A 137 8.97 4.55 5.35
N ALA A 138 8.11 5.07 4.47
CA ALA A 138 8.38 5.10 3.04
C ALA A 138 9.59 5.96 2.67
N ARG A 139 9.83 7.07 3.39
CA ARG A 139 10.99 7.94 3.15
C ARG A 139 12.29 7.26 3.52
N ILE A 140 12.38 6.66 4.71
CA ILE A 140 13.58 5.91 5.13
C ILE A 140 13.87 4.79 4.14
N PHE A 141 12.83 4.06 3.74
CA PHE A 141 12.95 3.02 2.72
C PHE A 141 13.45 3.60 1.39
N GLY A 142 12.86 4.69 0.91
CA GLY A 142 13.27 5.40 -0.31
C GLY A 142 14.72 5.87 -0.26
N PHE A 143 15.20 6.43 0.86
CA PHE A 143 16.60 6.80 1.06
C PHE A 143 17.52 5.60 0.91
N VAL A 144 17.26 4.50 1.63
CA VAL A 144 18.09 3.29 1.57
C VAL A 144 18.16 2.73 0.16
N VAL A 145 17.01 2.61 -0.52
CA VAL A 145 16.97 2.06 -1.88
C VAL A 145 17.66 2.99 -2.87
N THR A 146 17.47 4.30 -2.76
CA THR A 146 18.12 5.27 -3.67
C THR A 146 19.63 5.28 -3.48
N SER A 147 20.11 5.25 -2.23
CA SER A 147 21.55 5.12 -1.93
C SER A 147 22.12 3.81 -2.47
N LEU A 148 21.38 2.70 -2.37
CA LEU A 148 21.81 1.42 -2.93
C LEU A 148 21.92 1.47 -4.47
N ILE A 149 20.98 2.12 -5.16
CA ILE A 149 21.05 2.28 -6.62
C ILE A 149 22.28 3.09 -7.02
N ILE A 150 22.54 4.21 -6.34
CA ILE A 150 23.71 5.05 -6.62
C ILE A 150 24.99 4.26 -6.37
N LEU A 151 25.07 3.51 -5.26
CA LEU A 151 26.21 2.64 -4.96
C LEU A 151 26.40 1.57 -6.04
N LEU A 152 25.33 0.92 -6.50
CA LEU A 152 25.41 -0.07 -7.59
C LEU A 152 25.86 0.56 -8.91
N GLY A 153 25.42 1.78 -9.23
CA GLY A 153 25.90 2.54 -10.40
C GLY A 153 27.39 2.84 -10.32
N ILE A 154 27.88 3.24 -9.14
CA ILE A 154 29.31 3.47 -8.89
C ILE A 154 30.10 2.16 -9.00
N ILE A 155 29.62 1.07 -8.37
CA ILE A 155 30.25 -0.25 -8.46
C ILE A 155 30.31 -0.73 -9.91
N SER A 156 29.26 -0.50 -10.71
CA SER A 156 29.27 -0.83 -12.14
C SER A 156 30.37 -0.09 -12.90
N LEU A 157 30.56 1.20 -12.61
CA LEU A 157 31.61 2.00 -13.23
C LEU A 157 33.00 1.51 -12.82
N PHE A 158 33.20 1.18 -11.54
CA PHE A 158 34.47 0.62 -11.06
C PHE A 158 34.73 -0.77 -11.62
N PHE A 159 33.71 -1.63 -11.68
CA PHE A 159 33.80 -2.96 -12.28
C PHE A 159 34.27 -2.85 -13.74
N TYR A 160 33.70 -1.92 -14.51
CA TYR A 160 34.16 -1.61 -15.86
C TYR A 160 35.67 -1.26 -15.90
N LEU A 161 36.14 -0.35 -15.05
CA LEU A 161 37.55 0.04 -15.00
C LEU A 161 38.46 -1.14 -14.65
N ILE A 162 38.03 -2.00 -13.73
CA ILE A 162 38.78 -3.17 -13.27
C ILE A 162 38.88 -4.23 -14.37
N VAL A 163 37.77 -4.58 -15.03
CA VAL A 163 37.81 -5.61 -16.08
C VAL A 163 38.64 -5.14 -17.27
N ASN A 164 38.54 -3.86 -17.64
CA ASN A 164 39.39 -3.27 -18.67
C ASN A 164 40.88 -3.33 -18.30
N ALA A 165 41.22 -3.12 -17.02
CA ALA A 165 42.61 -3.15 -16.55
C ALA A 165 43.18 -4.57 -16.42
N LEU A 166 42.37 -5.56 -16.01
CA LEU A 166 42.82 -6.92 -15.71
C LEU A 166 42.87 -7.84 -16.94
N GLY A 167 42.20 -7.48 -18.05
CA GLY A 167 42.25 -8.23 -19.31
C GLY A 167 41.70 -9.67 -19.25
N GLY A 168 41.18 -10.12 -18.11
CA GLY A 168 40.74 -11.50 -17.87
C GLY A 168 39.37 -11.57 -17.22
N PHE A 169 38.32 -11.66 -18.03
CA PHE A 169 36.97 -12.03 -17.59
C PHE A 169 36.46 -13.18 -18.48
N PRO A 170 35.79 -14.21 -17.91
CA PRO A 170 35.37 -15.39 -18.67
C PRO A 170 34.27 -15.11 -19.71
N LEU A 171 33.56 -13.99 -19.60
CA LEU A 171 32.65 -13.49 -20.63
C LEU A 171 33.35 -12.41 -21.45
N THR A 172 33.15 -12.44 -22.78
CA THR A 172 33.66 -11.38 -23.65
C THR A 172 32.81 -10.13 -23.45
N ILE A 173 33.46 -9.03 -23.08
CA ILE A 173 32.81 -7.72 -23.07
C ILE A 173 32.48 -7.34 -24.51
N VAL A 174 31.22 -7.03 -24.76
CA VAL A 174 30.72 -6.66 -26.09
C VAL A 174 30.92 -5.17 -26.39
N HIS A 175 30.92 -4.32 -25.35
CA HIS A 175 31.19 -2.89 -25.48
C HIS A 175 31.85 -2.31 -24.23
N PHE A 176 32.68 -1.28 -24.43
CA PHE A 176 33.49 -0.65 -23.37
C PHE A 176 32.91 0.68 -22.88
N TYR A 177 31.77 1.13 -23.38
CA TYR A 177 31.21 2.43 -22.98
C TYR A 177 30.16 2.27 -21.88
N PRO A 178 30.06 3.22 -20.94
CA PRO A 178 29.03 3.20 -19.93
C PRO A 178 27.63 3.24 -20.58
N ASP A 179 26.74 2.36 -20.12
CA ASP A 179 25.34 2.34 -20.52
C ASP A 179 24.66 3.65 -20.10
N ILE A 180 24.16 4.40 -21.10
CA ILE A 180 23.51 5.69 -20.86
C ILE A 180 22.29 5.56 -19.95
N MET A 181 21.57 4.43 -19.98
CA MET A 181 20.34 4.23 -19.23
C MET A 181 20.62 4.09 -17.75
N LEU A 182 21.72 3.41 -17.40
CA LEU A 182 22.17 3.31 -16.02
C LEU A 182 22.68 4.66 -15.50
N LEU A 183 23.42 5.41 -16.33
CA LEU A 183 23.88 6.76 -16.00
C LEU A 183 22.69 7.70 -15.76
N LEU A 184 21.75 7.75 -16.71
CA LEU A 184 20.55 8.58 -16.63
C LEU A 184 19.69 8.22 -15.43
N THR A 185 19.51 6.92 -15.16
CA THR A 185 18.77 6.45 -13.98
C THR A 185 19.48 6.89 -12.70
N SER A 186 20.81 6.77 -12.63
CA SER A 186 21.58 7.22 -11.46
C SER A 186 21.45 8.73 -11.24
N MET A 187 21.55 9.53 -12.31
CA MET A 187 21.35 10.99 -12.25
C MET A 187 19.93 11.36 -11.81
N LEU A 188 18.90 10.71 -12.37
CA LEU A 188 17.50 10.92 -11.96
C LEU A 188 17.26 10.49 -10.52
N SER A 189 17.86 9.39 -10.06
CA SER A 189 17.81 8.94 -8.67
C SER A 189 18.45 9.96 -7.72
N ILE A 190 19.61 10.51 -8.07
CA ILE A 190 20.27 11.60 -7.33
C ILE A 190 19.35 12.83 -7.27
N PHE A 191 18.79 13.23 -8.41
CA PHE A 191 17.86 14.35 -8.47
C PHE A 191 16.64 14.12 -7.56
N VAL A 192 16.02 12.93 -7.62
CA VAL A 192 14.87 12.57 -6.77
C VAL A 192 15.26 12.61 -5.29
N LEU A 193 16.44 12.09 -4.94
CA LEU A 193 16.96 12.09 -3.57
C LEU A 193 17.14 13.51 -3.04
N ILE A 194 17.80 14.38 -3.80
CA ILE A 194 18.07 15.76 -3.40
C ILE A 194 16.76 16.55 -3.32
N ARG A 195 15.97 16.56 -4.40
CA ARG A 195 14.79 17.41 -4.52
C ARG A 195 13.65 17.00 -3.58
N TYR A 196 13.39 15.69 -3.47
CA TYR A 196 12.22 15.15 -2.77
C TYR A 196 12.57 14.41 -1.48
N GLY A 197 13.77 13.83 -1.37
CA GLY A 197 14.25 13.23 -0.14
C GLY A 197 14.73 14.28 0.85
N ILE A 198 15.73 15.08 0.48
CA ILE A 198 16.40 16.05 1.36
C ILE A 198 15.58 17.34 1.48
N PHE A 199 15.28 17.98 0.35
CA PHE A 199 14.55 19.27 0.33
C PHE A 199 13.03 19.12 0.24
N GLY A 200 12.53 17.90 0.09
CA GLY A 200 11.09 17.67 0.00
C GLY A 200 10.43 17.91 1.35
N ALA A 201 9.51 18.88 1.41
CA ALA A 201 8.61 19.04 2.54
C ALA A 201 8.02 17.67 2.89
N ARG A 202 8.05 17.30 4.18
CA ARG A 202 7.41 16.07 4.63
C ARG A 202 5.98 16.10 4.09
N PRO A 203 5.48 15.02 3.44
CA PRO A 203 4.05 14.89 3.23
C PRO A 203 3.44 15.25 4.58
N SER A 204 2.63 16.30 4.61
CA SER A 204 2.06 16.75 5.87
C SER A 204 1.36 15.51 6.39
N ILE A 205 1.93 14.89 7.42
CA ILE A 205 1.25 13.89 8.21
C ILE A 205 0.00 14.66 8.57
N SER A 206 -1.13 14.34 7.93
CA SER A 206 -2.42 14.81 8.43
C SER A 206 -2.33 14.52 9.92
N GLU A 207 -2.40 15.56 10.77
CA GLU A 207 -1.88 15.68 12.15
C GLU A 207 -2.44 14.65 13.17
N ILE A 208 -2.89 13.51 12.69
CA ILE A 208 -3.74 12.52 13.31
C ILE A 208 -2.89 11.45 14.02
N SER A 209 -1.64 11.22 13.60
CA SER A 209 -0.75 10.29 14.31
C SER A 209 -0.07 10.90 15.55
N ALA A 210 -0.03 12.24 15.69
CA ALA A 210 0.59 12.91 16.84
C ALA A 210 -0.35 13.03 18.07
N VAL A 211 -1.65 12.83 17.90
CA VAL A 211 -2.63 12.98 18.99
C VAL A 211 -2.78 11.70 19.83
N THR A 212 -2.43 10.53 19.29
CA THR A 212 -2.65 9.25 19.99
C THR A 212 -1.62 8.99 21.09
N THR A 213 -0.37 9.44 20.94
CA THR A 213 0.69 9.19 21.95
C THR A 213 0.66 10.12 23.15
N ARG A 214 -0.16 11.20 23.14
CA ARG A 214 -0.22 12.16 24.27
C ARG A 214 -1.34 11.87 25.27
N ARG A 215 -2.17 10.83 25.07
CA ARG A 215 -3.36 10.58 25.91
C ARG A 215 -3.30 9.36 26.84
N GLU A 216 -2.19 8.62 26.87
CA GLU A 216 -2.07 7.41 27.72
C GLU A 216 -1.35 7.61 29.07
N VAL A 217 -0.89 8.82 29.43
CA VAL A 217 -0.23 9.04 30.75
C VAL A 217 -1.23 9.49 31.85
N GLY A 218 -2.54 9.52 31.58
CA GLY A 218 -3.53 10.11 32.48
C GLY A 218 -4.69 9.21 32.88
N ALA A 219 -4.47 7.91 33.17
CA ALA A 219 -5.54 7.05 33.71
C ALA A 219 -5.02 5.84 34.50
N ARG A 220 -4.58 6.07 35.74
CA ARG A 220 -4.51 5.10 36.85
C ARG A 220 -4.79 5.89 38.13
N THR A 221 -5.67 5.61 39.08
CA THR A 221 -6.75 4.64 39.36
C THR A 221 -7.45 5.25 40.60
N PRO A 222 -8.77 5.15 40.82
CA PRO A 222 -9.37 5.55 42.09
C PRO A 222 -9.24 4.39 43.08
N SER A 223 -8.47 4.57 44.16
CA SER A 223 -8.54 3.65 45.31
C SER A 223 -8.95 4.41 46.56
N ARG A 224 -10.12 4.00 47.04
CA ARG A 224 -10.77 4.38 48.29
C ARG A 224 -10.10 3.59 49.42
N THR A 225 -9.43 4.28 50.34
CA THR A 225 -9.13 3.71 51.67
C THR A 225 -9.26 4.79 52.73
N THR A 226 -10.23 4.56 53.61
CA THR A 226 -10.49 5.23 54.88
C THR A 226 -9.33 4.98 55.84
N THR A 227 -8.69 6.00 56.39
CA THR A 227 -8.30 6.06 57.82
C THR A 227 -7.79 7.44 58.24
N SER A 228 -8.22 7.80 59.44
CA SER A 228 -7.94 8.96 60.28
C SER A 228 -6.46 9.21 60.60
N ARG A 229 -6.02 10.49 60.56
CA ARG A 229 -5.32 11.13 61.69
C ARG A 229 -5.19 12.66 61.55
N THR A 230 -5.42 13.27 62.69
CA THR A 230 -5.25 14.65 63.19
C THR A 230 -3.91 15.33 62.84
N THR A 231 -3.91 16.62 62.47
CA THR A 231 -3.50 17.79 63.31
C THR A 231 -3.37 19.11 62.52
N SER A 232 -4.05 20.15 63.03
CA SER A 232 -3.53 21.50 63.35
C SER A 232 -2.78 22.34 62.31
N ARG A 233 -3.39 23.45 61.82
CA ARG A 233 -3.20 24.84 62.31
C ARG A 233 -3.64 25.92 61.30
N THR A 234 -4.66 26.69 61.68
CA THR A 234 -4.83 28.17 61.60
C THR A 234 -4.32 28.99 60.39
N ARG A 235 -5.25 29.70 59.72
CA ARG A 235 -5.35 31.19 59.80
C ARG A 235 -6.65 31.76 59.15
N SER A 236 -7.50 32.38 59.98
CA SER A 236 -8.24 33.66 59.80
C SER A 236 -8.84 34.04 58.42
N THR A 237 -10.18 33.96 58.19
CA THR A 237 -11.27 34.98 58.37
C THR A 237 -11.33 36.12 57.31
N PRO A 238 -12.47 36.83 57.09
CA PRO A 238 -13.85 36.36 56.85
C PRO A 238 -14.59 37.21 55.76
N SER A 239 -15.83 36.84 55.40
CA SER A 239 -17.02 37.72 55.27
C SER A 239 -17.97 37.29 54.14
N GLY A 240 -19.27 37.20 54.45
CA GLY A 240 -20.32 37.11 53.42
C GLY A 240 -21.51 36.23 53.74
N THR A 241 -22.21 36.52 54.84
CA THR A 241 -23.57 36.09 55.20
C THR A 241 -24.53 36.23 54.00
N THR A 242 -25.48 35.32 53.75
CA THR A 242 -26.87 35.48 54.22
C THR A 242 -27.66 34.17 54.15
N ARG A 243 -28.27 33.84 55.29
CA ARG A 243 -29.32 32.83 55.52
C ARG A 243 -30.56 33.10 54.68
N THR A 244 -31.23 32.05 54.20
CA THR A 244 -32.63 31.83 54.62
C THR A 244 -33.02 30.37 54.58
N ARG A 245 -33.72 29.98 55.64
CA ARG A 245 -34.21 28.66 56.04
C ARG A 245 -35.72 28.68 55.83
N SER A 246 -36.28 27.70 55.13
CA SER A 246 -37.66 27.28 55.35
C SER A 246 -37.85 25.80 55.03
N THR A 247 -38.07 25.05 56.10
CA THR A 247 -38.65 23.71 56.16
C THR A 247 -40.14 23.80 55.91
N ILE A 248 -40.71 23.04 54.96
CA ILE A 248 -42.10 22.58 55.01
C ILE A 248 -42.18 21.12 54.53
N ARG A 249 -43.00 20.37 55.25
CA ARG A 249 -43.20 18.92 55.31
C ARG A 249 -44.31 18.50 54.31
N SER A 250 -44.11 17.36 53.65
CA SER A 250 -45.10 16.33 53.24
C SER A 250 -46.48 16.73 52.69
N SER A 251 -46.82 16.29 51.48
CA SER A 251 -47.96 15.38 51.25
C SER A 251 -48.05 14.90 49.81
N SER A 252 -48.52 13.66 49.69
CA SER A 252 -48.87 12.87 48.53
C SER A 252 -49.91 13.52 47.63
N SER A 253 -49.71 13.45 46.31
CA SER A 253 -50.80 13.24 45.35
C SER A 253 -50.25 12.62 44.08
N GLU A 254 -50.76 11.41 43.79
CA GLU A 254 -50.67 10.74 42.50
C GLU A 254 -51.29 11.63 41.41
N ALA A 255 -50.51 11.91 40.37
CA ALA A 255 -51.04 12.38 39.10
C ALA A 255 -50.40 11.53 37.99
N GLY A 256 -51.24 10.70 37.38
CA GLY A 256 -50.88 9.72 36.36
C GLY A 256 -50.15 10.35 35.18
N ARG A 257 -48.92 9.89 34.94
CA ARG A 257 -48.18 10.17 33.71
C ARG A 257 -48.75 9.32 32.57
N PRO A 258 -49.10 9.90 31.41
CA PRO A 258 -49.58 9.12 30.28
C PRO A 258 -48.49 8.17 29.76
N ARG A 259 -48.84 6.89 29.73
CA ARG A 259 -48.04 5.78 29.19
C ARG A 259 -47.75 6.04 27.72
N ARG A 260 -46.52 6.46 27.41
CA ARG A 260 -46.01 6.48 26.02
C ARG A 260 -46.11 5.07 25.45
N THR A 261 -47.01 4.89 24.49
CA THR A 261 -47.04 3.73 23.60
C THR A 261 -45.69 3.63 22.86
N PRO A 262 -45.00 2.48 22.87
CA PRO A 262 -43.81 2.30 22.06
C PRO A 262 -44.22 2.37 20.59
N PHE A 263 -43.64 3.33 19.86
CA PHE A 263 -43.70 3.37 18.41
C PHE A 263 -43.21 2.02 17.87
N ALA A 264 -44.11 1.26 17.26
CA ALA A 264 -43.73 0.09 16.49
C ALA A 264 -42.89 0.56 15.29
N GLU A 265 -41.58 0.29 15.33
CA GLU A 265 -40.69 0.47 14.18
C GLU A 265 -41.21 -0.37 13.01
N ALA A 266 -41.81 0.31 12.03
CA ALA A 266 -42.17 -0.29 10.76
C ALA A 266 -40.89 -0.83 10.09
N LYS A 267 -40.68 -2.15 10.15
CA LYS A 267 -39.54 -2.81 9.50
C LYS A 267 -39.52 -2.43 8.01
N PRO A 268 -38.46 -1.78 7.50
CA PRO A 268 -38.41 -1.39 6.10
C PRO A 268 -38.50 -2.62 5.20
N LYS A 269 -39.36 -2.55 4.17
CA LYS A 269 -39.49 -3.61 3.15
C LYS A 269 -38.11 -3.90 2.57
N ILE A 270 -37.66 -5.16 2.65
CA ILE A 270 -36.33 -5.65 2.23
C ILE A 270 -35.97 -5.21 0.80
N SER A 271 -36.95 -5.04 -0.09
CA SER A 271 -36.74 -4.55 -1.46
C SER A 271 -36.07 -3.18 -1.54
N LYS A 272 -36.41 -2.23 -0.64
CA LYS A 272 -35.79 -0.90 -0.62
C LYS A 272 -34.33 -0.97 -0.15
N ILE A 273 -34.04 -1.83 0.82
CA ILE A 273 -32.69 -2.06 1.36
C ILE A 273 -31.78 -2.65 0.28
N VAL A 274 -32.28 -3.62 -0.50
CA VAL A 274 -31.51 -4.26 -1.58
C VAL A 274 -31.06 -3.24 -2.63
N LYS A 275 -31.94 -2.31 -3.03
CA LYS A 275 -31.58 -1.26 -3.99
C LYS A 275 -30.50 -0.32 -3.45
N TYR A 276 -30.56 0.01 -2.16
CA TYR A 276 -29.59 0.89 -1.51
C TYR A 276 -28.20 0.25 -1.34
N LEU A 277 -28.15 -1.06 -1.07
CA LEU A 277 -26.93 -1.81 -0.78
C LEU A 277 -26.29 -2.45 -2.01
N ARG A 278 -26.88 -2.30 -3.20
CA ARG A 278 -26.33 -2.83 -4.45
C ARG A 278 -25.08 -2.04 -4.87
N PRO A 279 -23.90 -2.69 -5.02
CA PRO A 279 -22.71 -2.04 -5.55
C PRO A 279 -22.93 -1.44 -6.94
N LYS A 280 -22.24 -0.34 -7.24
CA LYS A 280 -22.21 0.26 -8.59
C LYS A 280 -21.24 -0.53 -9.47
N ALA A 281 -21.64 -1.73 -9.89
CA ALA A 281 -20.90 -2.57 -10.83
C ALA A 281 -21.84 -3.03 -11.96
N GLY A 282 -21.32 -3.17 -13.18
CA GLY A 282 -22.10 -3.64 -14.34
C GLY A 282 -22.58 -5.07 -14.14
N THR A 283 -21.65 -5.99 -13.84
CA THR A 283 -21.92 -7.37 -13.45
C THR A 283 -21.55 -7.57 -11.99
N LEU A 284 -22.49 -8.00 -11.14
CA LEU A 284 -22.25 -8.23 -9.72
C LEU A 284 -21.49 -9.55 -9.51
N SER A 285 -20.42 -9.49 -8.75
CA SER A 285 -19.62 -10.64 -8.31
C SER A 285 -19.53 -10.68 -6.78
N LEU A 286 -19.06 -11.81 -6.22
CA LEU A 286 -18.80 -11.92 -4.78
C LEU A 286 -17.78 -10.88 -4.27
N GLU A 287 -16.84 -10.48 -5.13
CA GLU A 287 -15.78 -9.52 -4.79
C GLU A 287 -16.35 -8.12 -4.47
N ASP A 288 -17.47 -7.75 -5.08
CA ASP A 288 -18.08 -6.44 -4.90
C ASP A 288 -18.69 -6.25 -3.50
N PHE A 289 -18.86 -7.35 -2.76
CA PHE A 289 -19.44 -7.40 -1.42
C PHE A 289 -18.41 -7.63 -0.31
N LYS A 290 -17.13 -7.79 -0.65
CA LYS A 290 -16.06 -7.92 0.34
C LYS A 290 -15.77 -6.58 1.00
N CYS A 291 -15.42 -6.61 2.28
CA CYS A 291 -14.95 -5.43 2.98
C CYS A 291 -13.70 -4.87 2.30
N ILE A 292 -13.64 -3.55 2.12
CA ILE A 292 -12.48 -2.89 1.51
C ILE A 292 -11.19 -2.91 2.33
N PHE A 293 -11.26 -3.14 3.64
CA PHE A 293 -10.06 -3.08 4.48
C PHE A 293 -9.50 -4.47 4.75
N CYS A 294 -10.33 -5.42 5.20
CA CYS A 294 -9.87 -6.80 5.45
C CYS A 294 -10.01 -7.76 4.25
N PHE A 295 -10.63 -7.33 3.15
CA PHE A 295 -10.84 -8.15 1.94
C PHE A 295 -11.55 -9.48 2.18
N SER A 296 -12.25 -9.61 3.30
CA SER A 296 -13.10 -10.75 3.58
C SER A 296 -14.55 -10.43 3.23
N LEU A 297 -15.27 -11.46 2.79
CA LEU A 297 -16.72 -11.37 2.66
C LEU A 297 -17.31 -11.38 4.08
N PRO A 298 -18.17 -10.42 4.46
CA PRO A 298 -18.80 -10.42 5.77
C PRO A 298 -19.60 -11.71 6.00
N LYS A 299 -19.29 -12.42 7.09
CA LYS A 299 -19.91 -13.71 7.44
C LYS A 299 -20.76 -13.58 8.68
N TYR A 300 -21.92 -14.21 8.64
CA TYR A 300 -22.76 -14.40 9.81
C TYR A 300 -22.72 -15.89 10.20
N PRO A 301 -22.43 -16.26 11.47
CA PRO A 301 -22.35 -15.40 12.65
C PRO A 301 -20.96 -14.80 12.98
N ASP A 302 -19.89 -15.16 12.27
CA ASP A 302 -18.51 -14.81 12.64
C ASP A 302 -18.26 -13.29 12.87
N ASP A 303 -18.84 -12.43 12.04
CA ASP A 303 -18.73 -10.96 12.14
C ASP A 303 -19.91 -10.32 12.91
N GLN A 304 -20.69 -11.11 13.64
CA GLN A 304 -21.86 -10.61 14.39
C GLN A 304 -21.40 -9.63 15.49
N GLY A 305 -21.69 -8.34 15.28
CA GLY A 305 -21.34 -7.25 16.19
C GLY A 305 -20.47 -6.16 15.54
N ARG A 306 -19.79 -6.47 14.42
CA ARG A 306 -18.96 -5.50 13.70
C ARG A 306 -19.80 -4.52 12.88
N GLY A 307 -20.86 -5.03 12.25
CA GLY A 307 -21.73 -4.24 11.37
C GLY A 307 -21.04 -3.84 10.07
N ILE A 308 -21.81 -3.36 9.10
CA ILE A 308 -21.34 -2.98 7.77
C ILE A 308 -21.69 -1.52 7.48
N VAL A 309 -20.72 -0.76 6.99
CA VAL A 309 -20.91 0.59 6.47
C VAL A 309 -20.70 0.55 4.96
N VAL A 310 -21.55 1.23 4.20
CA VAL A 310 -21.46 1.28 2.74
C VAL A 310 -21.16 2.71 2.30
N CYS A 311 -20.13 2.88 1.46
CA CYS A 311 -19.78 4.21 0.94
C CYS A 311 -20.97 4.83 0.18
N PRO A 312 -21.34 6.10 0.44
CA PRO A 312 -22.47 6.73 -0.22
C PRO A 312 -22.27 6.87 -1.73
N ASN A 313 -21.02 7.06 -2.16
CA ASN A 313 -20.64 7.35 -3.55
C ASN A 313 -20.49 6.07 -4.40
N CYS A 314 -19.60 5.15 -4.00
CA CYS A 314 -19.33 3.94 -4.80
C CYS A 314 -20.13 2.70 -4.36
N LYS A 315 -20.86 2.77 -3.25
CA LYS A 315 -21.66 1.66 -2.68
C LYS A 315 -20.85 0.41 -2.29
N HIS A 316 -19.55 0.54 -2.09
CA HIS A 316 -18.71 -0.57 -1.65
C HIS A 316 -18.70 -0.68 -0.11
N PRO A 317 -18.70 -1.90 0.47
CA PRO A 317 -18.86 -2.10 1.91
C PRO A 317 -17.52 -2.08 2.67
N ALA A 318 -17.64 -1.83 3.97
CA ALA A 318 -16.58 -1.97 4.95
C ALA A 318 -17.17 -2.49 6.27
N HIS A 319 -16.39 -3.21 7.08
CA HIS A 319 -16.77 -3.43 8.47
C HIS A 319 -16.77 -2.09 9.22
N ALA A 320 -17.75 -1.88 10.12
CA ALA A 320 -17.96 -0.56 10.70
C ALA A 320 -16.81 -0.13 11.64
N ASP A 321 -16.15 -1.08 12.30
CA ASP A 321 -14.94 -0.89 13.09
C ASP A 321 -13.77 -0.39 12.22
N GLU A 322 -13.47 -1.08 11.12
CA GLU A 322 -12.41 -0.73 10.18
C GLU A 322 -12.71 0.59 9.47
N PHE A 323 -13.96 0.83 9.09
CA PHE A 323 -14.39 2.12 8.53
C PHE A 323 -14.25 3.25 9.55
N LYS A 324 -14.61 3.02 10.81
CA LYS A 324 -14.47 4.03 11.87
C LYS A 324 -12.99 4.32 12.17
N GLU A 325 -12.12 3.34 12.03
CA GLU A 325 -10.68 3.54 12.11
C GLU A 325 -10.16 4.36 10.94
N TRP A 326 -10.49 3.97 9.71
CA TRP A 326 -10.12 4.70 8.49
C TRP A 326 -10.63 6.14 8.45
N SER A 327 -11.90 6.36 8.80
CA SER A 327 -12.53 7.69 8.71
C SER A 327 -12.01 8.69 9.76
N LYS A 328 -11.27 8.21 10.77
CA LYS A 328 -10.51 9.08 11.68
C LYS A 328 -9.30 9.68 10.97
N SER A 329 -8.64 8.94 10.09
CA SER A 329 -7.40 9.35 9.41
C SER A 329 -7.64 9.97 8.03
N SER A 330 -8.72 9.61 7.34
CA SER A 330 -8.99 10.08 5.98
C SER A 330 -10.42 10.59 5.81
N PRO A 331 -10.61 11.77 5.17
CA PRO A 331 -11.93 12.22 4.73
C PRO A 331 -12.38 11.54 3.42
N LEU A 332 -11.56 10.70 2.80
CA LEU A 332 -11.83 10.10 1.49
C LEU A 332 -12.29 8.64 1.62
N CYS A 333 -13.07 8.18 0.65
CA CYS A 333 -13.34 6.74 0.51
C CYS A 333 -12.09 6.02 0.00
N SER A 334 -11.64 4.98 0.69
CA SER A 334 -10.50 4.15 0.26
C SER A 334 -10.68 3.48 -1.11
N ARG A 335 -11.92 3.38 -1.64
CA ARG A 335 -12.17 2.78 -2.97
C ARG A 335 -12.15 3.77 -4.13
N CYS A 336 -12.79 4.92 -3.94
CA CYS A 336 -13.14 5.80 -5.05
C CYS A 336 -12.60 7.21 -4.86
N ASP A 337 -11.83 7.44 -3.80
CA ASP A 337 -11.22 8.71 -3.40
C ASP A 337 -12.21 9.87 -3.25
N ALA A 338 -13.51 9.59 -3.31
CA ALA A 338 -14.55 10.59 -3.17
C ALA A 338 -14.64 11.04 -1.71
N THR A 339 -14.75 12.35 -1.51
CA THR A 339 -14.87 12.98 -0.20
C THR A 339 -16.13 12.50 0.52
N LEU A 340 -15.95 12.06 1.77
CA LEU A 340 -17.01 11.64 2.69
C LEU A 340 -17.42 12.82 3.56
N SER A 341 -18.73 13.10 3.62
CA SER A 341 -19.25 14.19 4.45
C SER A 341 -18.90 13.99 5.93
N ALA A 342 -18.69 15.10 6.66
CA ALA A 342 -18.40 15.05 8.09
C ALA A 342 -19.49 14.33 8.88
N THR A 343 -20.76 14.52 8.49
CA THR A 343 -21.90 13.81 9.09
C THR A 343 -21.82 12.31 8.89
N PHE A 344 -21.50 11.85 7.66
CA PHE A 344 -21.36 10.43 7.38
C PHE A 344 -20.19 9.79 8.15
N ARG A 345 -19.07 10.50 8.31
CA ARG A 345 -17.92 10.01 9.09
C ARG A 345 -18.19 9.91 10.59
N ARG A 346 -18.94 10.87 11.15
CA ARG A 346 -19.28 10.89 12.59
C ARG A 346 -20.32 9.84 12.95
N SER A 347 -21.32 9.67 12.10
CA SER A 347 -22.45 8.77 12.33
C SER A 347 -22.82 8.00 11.05
N PRO A 348 -21.97 7.07 10.59
CA PRO A 348 -22.30 6.26 9.43
C PRO A 348 -23.49 5.35 9.75
N GLN A 349 -24.32 5.07 8.75
CA GLN A 349 -25.38 4.08 8.90
C GLN A 349 -24.75 2.68 9.00
N ILE A 350 -24.90 2.04 10.16
CA ILE A 350 -24.41 0.69 10.41
C ILE A 350 -25.50 -0.32 10.06
N ILE A 351 -25.23 -1.17 9.07
CA ILE A 351 -26.10 -2.24 8.62
C ILE A 351 -25.73 -3.53 9.36
N PRO A 352 -26.69 -4.25 9.97
CA PRO A 352 -26.39 -5.54 10.59
C PRO A 352 -25.85 -6.55 9.58
N VAL A 353 -24.80 -7.30 9.95
CA VAL A 353 -24.16 -8.31 9.07
C VAL A 353 -25.17 -9.33 8.56
N LYS A 354 -26.11 -9.78 9.41
CA LYS A 354 -27.21 -10.69 9.01
C LYS A 354 -28.05 -10.12 7.87
N THR A 355 -28.41 -8.84 7.94
CA THR A 355 -29.17 -8.13 6.90
C THR A 355 -28.34 -8.00 5.63
N TYR A 356 -27.06 -7.65 5.75
CA TYR A 356 -26.15 -7.52 4.62
C TYR A 356 -25.97 -8.86 3.89
N ALA A 357 -25.74 -9.96 4.63
CA ALA A 357 -25.61 -11.31 4.10
C ALA A 357 -26.88 -11.78 3.36
N GLN A 358 -28.08 -11.42 3.85
CA GLN A 358 -29.34 -11.69 3.15
C GLN A 358 -29.42 -10.95 1.81
N VAL A 359 -28.95 -9.70 1.76
CA VAL A 359 -28.91 -8.92 0.51
C VAL A 359 -27.93 -9.50 -0.49
N ILE A 360 -26.72 -9.91 -0.06
CA ILE A 360 -25.74 -10.60 -0.90
C ILE A 360 -26.39 -11.83 -1.54
N ARG A 361 -27.01 -12.70 -0.74
CA ARG A 361 -27.70 -13.90 -1.23
C ARG A 361 -28.81 -13.57 -2.22
N LYS A 362 -29.54 -12.49 -2.03
CA LYS A 362 -30.63 -12.10 -2.94
C LYS A 362 -30.14 -11.49 -4.25
N LEU A 363 -29.02 -10.77 -4.23
CA LEU A 363 -28.42 -10.15 -5.42
C LEU A 363 -27.61 -11.14 -6.26
N LEU A 364 -27.01 -12.15 -5.63
CA LEU A 364 -26.18 -13.16 -6.29
C LEU A 364 -26.90 -14.47 -6.58
N LYS A 365 -28.11 -14.68 -6.02
CA LYS A 365 -29.01 -15.71 -6.53
C LYS A 365 -29.41 -15.30 -7.94
N LYS A 366 -28.86 -16.02 -8.92
CA LYS A 366 -29.52 -16.21 -10.21
C LYS A 366 -30.81 -16.98 -9.98
#